data_AF-A0A815A2T5-F1
#
_entry.id   AF-A0A815A2T5-F1
#
_cell.length_a   1.000
_cell.length_b   1.000
_cell.length_c   1.000
_cell.angle_alpha   90.00
_cell.angle_beta   90.00
_cell.angle_gamma   90.00
#
_symmetry.space_group_name_H-M   'P 1'
#
loop_
_entity.id
_entity.type
_entity.pdbx_description
1 polymer ?
#
loop_
_entity_poly.entity_id
_entity_poly.type
_entity_poly.pdbx_seq_one_letter_code
_entity_poly.pdbx_strand_id
1 'polypeptide(L)'
;MGNSKSTRKFLELRRLEEITGIPRQQFSNLHDEFKRKSADENEVLVDRSDCRHFINQVGVGAYNQKLVDNAFGFFLYDGKMTTEQLFSCVVMLSETMDGIERLTYVIDTHNPKGADENMITRRYGRKILKHINEFFDIKKTAPPAQIWIQMCGGTDKEELTRDQFIKYVSTTAPYRDFLV
;
A
#
# COMPACT_ATOMS: atom_id res chain seq x y z
N MET A 1 31.62 2.01 5.86
CA MET A 1 30.43 2.54 5.16
C MET A 1 29.22 1.73 5.61
N GLY A 2 28.36 2.25 6.51
CA GLY A 2 27.26 1.44 7.10
C GLY A 2 26.07 2.22 7.69
N ASN A 3 26.03 3.55 7.60
CA ASN A 3 25.04 4.36 8.33
C ASN A 3 23.76 4.75 7.54
N SER A 4 23.72 4.62 6.21
CA SER A 4 22.56 5.13 5.45
C SER A 4 21.32 4.23 5.52
N LYS A 5 21.47 2.89 5.51
CA LYS A 5 20.33 1.95 5.59
C LYS A 5 19.65 1.97 6.96
N SER A 6 20.42 2.01 8.06
CA SER A 6 19.86 2.07 9.43
C SER A 6 19.11 3.37 9.70
N THR A 7 19.64 4.50 9.22
CA THR A 7 19.00 5.82 9.40
C THR A 7 17.69 5.93 8.61
N ARG A 8 17.65 5.40 7.38
CA ARG A 8 16.44 5.34 6.56
C ARG A 8 15.34 4.49 7.21
N LYS A 9 15.68 3.29 7.68
CA LYS A 9 14.74 2.39 8.37
C LYS A 9 14.18 3.00 9.66
N PHE A 10 15.00 3.75 10.40
CA PHE A 10 14.55 4.44 11.63
C PHE A 10 13.58 5.60 11.34
N LEU A 11 13.83 6.38 10.28
CA LEU A 11 12.93 7.45 9.85
C LEU A 11 11.59 6.89 9.33
N GLU A 12 11.61 5.75 8.65
CA GLU A 12 10.41 5.05 8.18
C GLU A 12 9.55 4.54 9.35
N LEU A 13 10.14 3.93 10.38
CA LEU A 13 9.41 3.46 11.56
C LEU A 13 8.79 4.61 12.38
N ARG A 14 9.49 5.73 12.51
CA ARG A 14 8.94 6.92 13.17
C ARG A 14 7.75 7.49 12.41
N ARG A 15 7.86 7.57 11.08
CA ARG A 15 6.76 8.00 10.21
C ARG A 15 5.56 7.06 10.34
N LEU A 16 5.78 5.75 10.40
CA LEU A 16 4.72 4.75 10.61
C LEU A 16 4.03 4.94 11.98
N GLU A 17 4.78 5.20 13.04
CA GLU A 17 4.22 5.49 14.37
C GLU A 17 3.39 6.77 14.38
N GLU A 18 3.88 7.85 13.77
CA GLU A 18 3.15 9.13 13.65
C GLU A 18 1.85 8.96 12.85
N ILE A 19 1.87 8.12 11.82
CA ILE A 19 0.75 7.90 10.91
C ILE A 19 -0.31 6.96 11.50
N THR A 20 0.12 5.85 12.07
CA THR A 20 -0.78 4.75 12.48
C THR A 20 -1.13 4.81 13.97
N GLY A 21 -0.40 5.61 14.76
CA GLY A 21 -0.47 5.60 16.22
C GLY A 21 0.10 4.34 16.86
N ILE A 22 0.60 3.38 16.07
CA ILE A 22 1.20 2.15 16.57
C ILE A 22 2.64 2.43 17.01
N PRO A 23 3.04 2.04 18.23
CA PRO A 23 4.41 2.26 18.68
C PRO A 23 5.42 1.62 17.74
N ARG A 24 6.47 2.37 17.35
CA ARG A 24 7.54 1.87 16.46
C ARG A 24 8.17 0.55 16.93
N GLN A 25 8.16 0.31 18.25
CA GLN A 25 8.65 -0.93 18.84
C GLN A 25 7.86 -2.16 18.38
N GLN A 26 6.55 -2.04 18.14
CA GLN A 26 5.74 -3.15 17.64
C GLN A 26 6.16 -3.54 16.23
N PHE A 27 6.36 -2.56 15.34
CA PHE A 27 6.88 -2.80 13.99
C PHE A 27 8.30 -3.42 14.00
N SER A 28 9.18 -2.95 14.90
CA SER A 28 10.53 -3.50 15.05
C SER A 28 10.53 -4.94 15.55
N ASN A 29 9.79 -5.22 16.64
CA ASN A 29 9.70 -6.55 17.24
C ASN A 29 9.19 -7.59 16.23
N LEU A 30 8.22 -7.19 15.41
CA LEU A 30 7.65 -8.04 14.37
C LEU A 30 8.68 -8.36 13.28
N HIS A 31 9.38 -7.34 12.79
CA HIS A 31 10.42 -7.56 11.78
C HIS A 31 11.48 -8.54 12.30
N ASP A 32 11.87 -8.43 13.58
CA ASP A 32 12.81 -9.34 14.22
C ASP A 32 12.22 -10.74 14.46
N GLU A 33 10.91 -10.86 14.68
CA GLU A 33 10.22 -12.15 14.76
C GLU A 33 10.22 -12.88 13.41
N PHE A 34 9.78 -12.22 12.34
CA PHE A 34 9.75 -12.84 11.02
C PHE A 34 11.14 -13.09 10.47
N LYS A 35 12.12 -12.23 10.79
CA LYS A 35 13.52 -12.49 10.44
C LYS A 35 14.05 -13.78 11.08
N ARG A 36 13.66 -14.08 12.31
CA ARG A 36 14.02 -15.35 12.98
C ARG A 36 13.36 -16.57 12.34
N LYS A 37 12.21 -16.39 11.67
CA LYS A 37 11.48 -17.45 10.96
C LYS A 37 11.89 -17.60 9.49
N SER A 38 12.53 -16.59 8.91
CA SER A 38 12.97 -16.60 7.51
C SER A 38 14.24 -17.44 7.33
N ALA A 39 14.22 -18.32 6.33
CA ALA A 39 15.41 -19.05 5.90
C ALA A 39 16.34 -18.19 5.02
N ASP A 40 15.83 -17.08 4.47
CA ASP A 40 16.59 -16.14 3.64
C ASP A 40 17.05 -14.95 4.49
N GLU A 41 18.36 -14.69 4.49
CA GLU A 41 18.97 -13.58 5.22
C GLU A 41 18.69 -12.22 4.58
N ASN A 42 18.28 -12.19 3.30
CA ASN A 42 18.19 -10.96 2.52
C ASN A 42 16.79 -10.33 2.55
N GLU A 43 15.74 -11.13 2.65
CA GLU A 43 14.36 -10.64 2.62
C GLU A 43 13.44 -11.43 3.54
N VAL A 44 12.72 -10.71 4.40
CA VAL A 44 11.79 -11.28 5.36
C VAL A 44 10.41 -11.33 4.70
N LEU A 45 9.99 -12.54 4.34
CA LEU A 45 8.71 -12.79 3.68
C LEU A 45 7.63 -13.23 4.69
N VAL A 46 6.45 -12.69 4.50
CA VAL A 46 5.28 -12.82 5.37
C VAL A 46 4.14 -13.42 4.55
N ASP A 47 3.46 -14.45 5.07
CA ASP A 47 2.30 -15.03 4.41
C ASP A 47 0.96 -14.40 4.89
N ARG A 48 -0.16 -14.91 4.39
CA ARG A 48 -1.49 -14.39 4.75
C ARG A 48 -1.82 -14.58 6.23
N SER A 49 -1.45 -15.73 6.80
CA SER A 49 -1.72 -16.05 8.19
C SER A 49 -0.93 -15.11 9.11
N ASP A 50 0.34 -14.91 8.80
CA ASP A 50 1.22 -13.99 9.51
C ASP A 50 0.72 -12.53 9.42
N CYS A 51 0.27 -12.10 8.24
CA CYS A 51 -0.30 -10.77 8.04
C CYS A 51 -1.54 -10.54 8.92
N ARG A 52 -2.50 -11.48 8.90
CA ARG A 52 -3.71 -11.41 9.75
C ARG A 52 -3.36 -11.42 11.23
N HIS A 53 -2.42 -12.27 11.63
CA HIS A 53 -1.98 -12.35 13.02
C HIS A 53 -1.47 -11.00 13.51
N PHE A 54 -0.58 -10.37 12.74
CA PHE A 54 -0.02 -9.06 13.09
C PHE A 54 -1.09 -7.97 13.14
N ILE A 55 -1.94 -7.91 12.11
CA ILE A 55 -2.99 -6.90 12.01
C ILE A 55 -3.96 -6.98 13.21
N ASN A 56 -4.29 -8.20 13.65
CA ASN A 56 -5.11 -8.41 14.84
C ASN A 56 -4.39 -8.00 16.14
N GLN A 57 -3.07 -8.19 16.23
CA GLN A 57 -2.28 -7.76 17.39
C GLN A 57 -2.19 -6.24 17.52
N VAL A 58 -2.00 -5.53 16.40
CA VAL A 58 -1.93 -4.05 16.41
C VAL A 58 -3.30 -3.38 16.39
N GLY A 59 -4.36 -4.16 16.16
CA GLY A 59 -5.75 -3.70 16.27
C GLY A 59 -6.29 -2.91 15.09
N VAL A 60 -5.54 -2.78 14.00
CA VAL A 60 -5.92 -1.95 12.85
C VAL A 60 -6.80 -2.75 11.87
N GLY A 61 -8.07 -2.42 11.71
CA GLY A 61 -8.97 -3.17 10.81
C GLY A 61 -9.22 -4.64 11.23
N ALA A 62 -8.81 -5.04 12.44
CA ALA A 62 -8.91 -6.40 12.97
C ALA A 62 -10.35 -6.96 12.96
N TYR A 63 -11.34 -6.09 13.01
CA TYR A 63 -12.75 -6.43 13.01
C TYR A 63 -13.30 -6.77 11.60
N ASN A 64 -12.56 -6.51 10.52
CA ASN A 64 -12.98 -6.78 9.16
C ASN A 64 -11.92 -7.57 8.36
N GLN A 65 -11.93 -8.89 8.53
CA GLN A 65 -10.97 -9.80 7.87
C GLN A 65 -11.02 -9.73 6.34
N LYS A 66 -12.14 -9.33 5.73
CA LYS A 66 -12.24 -9.10 4.28
C LYS A 66 -11.37 -7.90 3.86
N LEU A 67 -11.37 -6.80 4.63
CA LEU A 67 -10.49 -5.66 4.36
C LEU A 67 -9.02 -6.02 4.55
N VAL A 68 -8.71 -6.81 5.56
CA VAL A 68 -7.35 -7.34 5.78
C VAL A 68 -6.88 -8.17 4.59
N ASP A 69 -7.71 -9.07 4.08
CA ASP A 69 -7.39 -9.88 2.90
C ASP A 69 -7.23 -9.04 1.64
N ASN A 70 -8.04 -7.99 1.47
CA ASN A 70 -7.94 -7.07 0.34
C ASN A 70 -6.64 -6.26 0.40
N ALA A 71 -6.28 -5.72 1.57
CA ALA A 71 -5.01 -5.05 1.79
C ALA A 71 -3.84 -5.99 1.54
N PHE A 72 -3.93 -7.24 2.00
CA PHE A 72 -2.93 -8.27 1.73
C PHE A 72 -2.78 -8.54 0.22
N GLY A 73 -3.91 -8.69 -0.48
CA GLY A 73 -3.96 -8.90 -1.93
C GLY A 73 -3.34 -7.77 -2.75
N PHE A 74 -3.27 -6.55 -2.22
CA PHE A 74 -2.62 -5.40 -2.86
C PHE A 74 -1.13 -5.66 -3.11
N PHE A 75 -0.43 -6.12 -2.07
CA PHE A 75 1.02 -6.25 -2.08
C PHE A 75 1.52 -7.66 -2.38
N LEU A 76 0.60 -8.61 -2.52
CA LEU A 76 0.92 -10.01 -2.75
C LEU A 76 1.79 -10.23 -4.00
N TYR A 77 2.88 -10.97 -3.82
CA TYR A 77 3.71 -11.53 -4.87
C TYR A 77 4.03 -12.99 -4.53
N ASP A 78 3.64 -13.93 -5.40
CA ASP A 78 3.84 -15.38 -5.19
C ASP A 78 3.34 -15.91 -3.82
N GLY A 79 2.20 -15.39 -3.35
CA GLY A 79 1.60 -15.84 -2.10
C GLY A 79 2.22 -15.24 -0.83
N LYS A 80 3.27 -14.42 -0.95
CA LYS A 80 3.94 -13.75 0.17
C LYS A 80 4.10 -12.25 -0.07
N MET A 81 4.57 -11.54 0.95
CA MET A 81 4.94 -10.13 0.88
C MET A 81 6.14 -9.83 1.78
N THR A 82 6.81 -8.71 1.56
CA THR A 82 7.88 -8.23 2.44
C THR A 82 7.33 -7.58 3.72
N THR A 83 8.16 -7.37 4.73
CA THR A 83 7.72 -6.60 5.92
C THR A 83 7.37 -5.14 5.60
N GLU A 84 7.99 -4.54 4.58
CA GLU A 84 7.65 -3.18 4.14
C GLU A 84 6.24 -3.13 3.51
N GLN A 85 5.90 -4.15 2.73
CA GLN A 85 4.55 -4.36 2.20
C GLN A 85 3.53 -4.63 3.31
N LEU A 86 3.89 -5.39 4.35
CA LEU A 86 3.04 -5.57 5.52
C LEU A 86 2.77 -4.26 6.25
N PHE A 87 3.78 -3.41 6.45
CA PHE A 87 3.59 -2.10 7.07
C PHE A 87 2.69 -1.20 6.22
N SER A 88 2.79 -1.33 4.89
CA SER A 88 1.89 -0.63 3.96
C SER A 88 0.44 -1.15 4.03
N CYS A 89 0.23 -2.43 4.36
CA CYS A 89 -1.11 -2.95 4.70
C CYS A 89 -1.68 -2.26 5.94
N VAL A 90 -0.85 -2.08 6.98
CA VAL A 90 -1.27 -1.38 8.20
C VAL A 90 -1.65 0.06 7.89
N VAL A 91 -0.85 0.77 7.09
CA VAL A 91 -1.18 2.13 6.65
C VAL A 91 -2.51 2.17 5.88
N MET A 92 -2.74 1.24 4.95
CA MET A 92 -4.01 1.16 4.21
C MET A 92 -5.23 0.96 5.12
N LEU A 93 -5.08 0.12 6.15
CA LEU A 93 -6.13 -0.20 7.11
C LEU A 93 -6.28 0.86 8.21
N SER A 94 -5.35 1.82 8.32
CA SER A 94 -5.37 2.86 9.36
C SER A 94 -6.49 3.85 9.11
N GLU A 95 -7.43 3.97 10.04
CA GLU A 95 -8.53 4.93 9.97
C GLU A 95 -8.11 6.35 10.40
N THR A 96 -6.94 6.49 11.00
CA THR A 96 -6.38 7.77 11.46
C THR A 96 -5.89 8.68 10.34
N MET A 97 -5.79 8.16 9.11
CA MET A 97 -5.34 8.89 7.94
C MET A 97 -6.47 9.15 6.96
N ASP A 98 -6.39 10.29 6.28
CA ASP A 98 -7.17 10.53 5.07
C ASP A 98 -6.87 9.47 3.99
N GLY A 99 -7.87 9.10 3.19
CA GLY A 99 -7.73 8.04 2.18
C GLY A 99 -6.75 8.40 1.06
N ILE A 100 -6.66 9.69 0.69
CA ILE A 100 -5.69 10.18 -0.29
C ILE A 100 -4.27 10.16 0.27
N GLU A 101 -4.10 10.49 1.55
CA GLU A 101 -2.79 10.38 2.21
C GLU A 101 -2.31 8.92 2.28
N ARG A 102 -3.21 7.98 2.60
CA ARG A 102 -2.92 6.54 2.55
C ARG A 102 -2.47 6.09 1.16
N LEU A 103 -3.23 6.49 0.14
CA LEU A 103 -2.94 6.12 -1.24
C LEU A 103 -1.62 6.72 -1.74
N THR A 104 -1.37 7.98 -1.39
CA THR A 104 -0.12 8.70 -1.65
C THR A 104 1.06 7.94 -1.04
N TYR A 105 0.96 7.55 0.24
CA TYR A 105 1.99 6.76 0.90
C TYR A 105 2.27 5.45 0.15
N VAL A 106 1.21 4.71 -0.22
CA VAL A 106 1.36 3.43 -0.92
C VAL A 106 2.01 3.61 -2.29
N ILE A 107 1.61 4.65 -3.04
CA ILE A 107 2.24 4.97 -4.32
C ILE A 107 3.70 5.31 -4.11
N ASP A 108 4.05 6.19 -3.17
CA ASP A 108 5.44 6.61 -2.96
C ASP A 108 6.36 5.47 -2.51
N THR A 109 5.83 4.54 -1.72
CA THR A 109 6.58 3.38 -1.24
C THR A 109 6.77 2.33 -2.33
N HIS A 110 5.74 2.07 -3.15
CA HIS A 110 5.70 0.91 -4.06
C HIS A 110 5.73 1.25 -5.56
N ASN A 111 5.72 2.53 -5.94
CA ASN A 111 5.89 2.91 -7.34
C ASN A 111 7.25 2.39 -7.82
N PRO A 112 7.32 1.65 -8.95
CA PRO A 112 8.58 1.13 -9.44
C PRO A 112 9.60 2.26 -9.59
N LYS A 113 10.74 2.13 -8.90
CA LYS A 113 11.82 3.11 -8.96
C LYS A 113 12.56 2.93 -10.29
N GLY A 114 12.07 3.63 -11.31
CA GLY A 114 12.65 3.71 -12.65
C GLY A 114 13.30 5.08 -12.91
N ALA A 115 13.49 5.43 -14.17
CA ALA A 115 14.11 6.71 -14.57
C ALA A 115 13.31 7.96 -14.15
N ASP A 116 12.02 7.81 -13.82
CA ASP A 116 11.18 8.88 -13.28
C ASP A 116 10.23 8.35 -12.19
N GLU A 117 10.52 8.68 -10.94
CA GLU A 117 9.70 8.31 -9.77
C GLU A 117 8.32 9.01 -9.77
N ASN A 118 8.14 10.03 -10.61
CA ASN A 118 6.90 10.79 -10.75
C ASN A 118 5.96 10.22 -11.82
N MET A 119 6.33 9.12 -12.48
CA MET A 119 5.49 8.47 -13.49
C MET A 119 4.86 7.20 -12.95
N ILE A 120 3.58 7.00 -13.25
CA ILE A 120 2.83 5.79 -12.96
C ILE A 120 2.58 5.08 -14.28
N THR A 121 3.08 3.85 -14.40
CA THR A 121 2.84 3.01 -15.58
C THR A 121 1.40 2.49 -15.60
N ARG A 122 0.89 2.22 -16.79
CA ARG A 122 -0.43 1.63 -17.03
C ARG A 122 -0.66 0.33 -16.27
N ARG A 123 0.35 -0.55 -16.22
CA ARG A 123 0.27 -1.80 -15.46
C ARG A 123 0.10 -1.52 -13.96
N TYR A 124 0.91 -0.62 -13.41
CA TYR A 124 0.88 -0.29 -11.99
C TYR A 124 -0.40 0.47 -11.60
N GLY A 125 -0.78 1.50 -12.35
CA GLY A 125 -1.99 2.27 -12.10
C GLY A 125 -3.28 1.44 -12.19
N ARG A 126 -3.38 0.54 -13.17
CA ARG A 126 -4.52 -0.40 -13.26
C ARG A 126 -4.56 -1.37 -12.08
N LYS A 127 -3.40 -1.80 -11.57
CA LYS A 127 -3.30 -2.62 -10.35
C LYS A 127 -3.83 -1.84 -9.14
N ILE A 128 -3.37 -0.60 -8.94
CA ILE A 128 -3.85 0.28 -7.87
C ILE A 128 -5.37 0.45 -7.94
N LEU A 129 -5.92 0.79 -9.11
CA LEU A 129 -7.35 1.00 -9.30
C LEU A 129 -8.18 -0.24 -8.97
N LYS A 130 -7.72 -1.42 -9.40
CA LYS A 130 -8.35 -2.69 -9.04
C LYS A 130 -8.47 -2.83 -7.53
N HIS A 131 -7.38 -2.58 -6.81
CA HIS A 131 -7.38 -2.76 -5.36
C HIS A 131 -8.14 -1.67 -4.61
N ILE A 132 -8.16 -0.42 -5.08
CA ILE A 132 -9.05 0.61 -4.52
C ILE A 132 -10.51 0.13 -4.62
N ASN A 133 -10.91 -0.37 -5.79
CA ASN A 133 -12.27 -0.88 -5.99
C ASN A 133 -12.60 -2.07 -5.08
N GLU A 134 -11.66 -3.01 -4.91
CA GLU A 134 -11.84 -4.18 -4.04
C GLU A 134 -11.87 -3.78 -2.55
N PHE A 135 -10.97 -2.90 -2.12
CA PHE A 135 -10.83 -2.45 -0.73
C PHE A 135 -12.05 -1.65 -0.28
N PHE A 136 -12.49 -0.67 -1.07
CA PHE A 136 -13.65 0.16 -0.74
C PHE A 136 -14.99 -0.42 -1.22
N ASP A 137 -15.01 -1.68 -1.71
CA ASP A 137 -16.20 -2.38 -2.23
C ASP A 137 -16.99 -1.53 -3.26
N ILE A 138 -16.27 -0.88 -4.18
CA ILE A 138 -16.86 0.03 -5.17
C ILE A 138 -17.48 -0.78 -6.31
N LYS A 139 -18.76 -1.15 -6.17
CA LYS A 139 -19.45 -2.09 -7.08
C LYS A 139 -19.87 -1.54 -8.45
N LYS A 140 -19.87 -0.23 -8.65
CA LYS A 140 -20.39 0.43 -9.87
C LYS A 140 -19.32 1.11 -10.72
N THR A 141 -18.04 0.84 -10.47
CA THR A 141 -16.96 1.40 -11.29
C THR A 141 -16.79 0.63 -12.59
N ALA A 142 -16.39 1.38 -13.62
CA ALA A 142 -15.88 0.78 -14.84
C ALA A 142 -14.63 -0.10 -14.53
N PRO A 143 -14.31 -1.09 -15.37
CA PRO A 143 -13.08 -1.86 -15.21
C PRO A 143 -11.84 -0.96 -15.15
N PRO A 144 -10.78 -1.31 -14.38
CA PRO A 144 -9.58 -0.49 -14.24
C PRO A 144 -8.95 -0.02 -15.56
N ALA A 145 -9.05 -0.83 -16.62
CA ALA A 145 -8.57 -0.47 -17.95
C ALA A 145 -9.36 0.69 -18.59
N GLN A 146 -10.68 0.74 -18.41
CA GLN A 146 -11.51 1.82 -18.92
C GLN A 146 -11.27 3.11 -18.12
N ILE A 147 -11.09 2.99 -16.81
CA ILE A 147 -10.81 4.15 -15.95
C ILE A 147 -9.44 4.74 -16.26
N TRP A 148 -8.44 3.90 -16.54
CA TRP A 148 -7.15 4.35 -17.04
C TRP A 148 -7.28 5.17 -18.33
N ILE A 149 -8.05 4.69 -19.30
CA ILE A 149 -8.31 5.42 -20.55
C ILE A 149 -8.99 6.77 -20.27
N GLN A 150 -9.94 6.81 -19.33
CA GLN A 150 -10.60 8.06 -18.91
C GLN A 150 -9.61 9.04 -18.26
N MET A 151 -8.75 8.57 -17.36
CA MET A 151 -7.66 9.37 -16.76
C MET A 151 -6.75 9.97 -17.84
N CYS A 152 -6.49 9.22 -18.91
CA CYS A 152 -5.67 9.63 -20.04
C CYS A 152 -6.43 10.44 -21.11
N GLY A 153 -7.63 10.93 -20.83
CA GLY A 153 -8.41 11.75 -21.76
C GLY A 153 -8.94 11.01 -22.99
N GLY A 154 -9.23 9.71 -22.84
CA GLY A 154 -9.76 8.86 -23.92
C GLY A 154 -8.69 8.09 -24.70
N THR A 155 -7.42 8.20 -24.32
CA THR A 155 -6.30 7.47 -24.94
C THR A 155 -5.78 6.39 -24.01
N ASP A 156 -5.21 5.30 -24.52
CA ASP A 156 -4.58 4.26 -23.67
C ASP A 156 -3.06 4.50 -23.56
N LYS A 157 -2.67 5.54 -22.82
CA LYS A 157 -1.24 5.89 -22.64
C LYS A 157 -0.51 4.84 -21.83
N GLU A 158 0.78 4.69 -22.09
CA GLU A 158 1.67 3.80 -21.32
C GLU A 158 1.88 4.26 -19.89
N GLU A 159 1.80 5.56 -19.65
CA GLU A 159 2.07 6.18 -18.35
C GLU A 159 1.38 7.55 -18.23
N LEU A 160 1.26 8.01 -16.99
CA LEU A 160 0.79 9.34 -16.62
C LEU A 160 1.58 9.82 -15.40
N THR A 161 1.52 11.10 -15.09
CA THR A 161 2.20 11.60 -13.90
C THR A 161 1.46 11.16 -12.64
N ARG A 162 2.21 10.95 -11.56
CA ARG A 162 1.70 10.68 -10.23
C ARG A 162 0.61 11.68 -9.82
N ASP A 163 0.85 12.97 -10.07
CA ASP A 163 -0.10 14.03 -9.74
C ASP A 163 -1.39 13.94 -10.56
N GLN A 164 -1.31 13.54 -11.84
CA GLN A 164 -2.49 13.28 -12.65
C GLN A 164 -3.31 12.12 -12.09
N PHE A 165 -2.65 11.04 -11.64
CA PHE A 165 -3.32 9.90 -11.01
C PHE A 165 -4.04 10.32 -9.73
N ILE A 166 -3.29 10.93 -8.80
CA ILE A 166 -3.80 11.37 -7.49
C ILE A 166 -4.94 12.35 -7.67
N LYS A 167 -4.78 13.34 -8.56
CA LYS A 167 -5.83 14.32 -8.86
C LYS A 167 -7.10 13.64 -9.37
N TYR A 168 -6.99 12.65 -10.25
CA TYR A 168 -8.17 11.97 -10.76
C TYR A 168 -8.92 11.24 -9.64
N VAL A 169 -8.23 10.42 -8.84
CA VAL A 169 -8.87 9.64 -7.77
C VAL A 169 -9.38 10.51 -6.62
N SER A 170 -8.76 11.67 -6.37
CA SER A 170 -9.21 12.61 -5.33
C SER A 170 -10.36 13.51 -5.75
N THR A 171 -10.65 13.64 -7.05
CA THR A 171 -11.67 14.58 -7.54
C THR A 171 -12.83 13.90 -8.29
N THR A 172 -12.66 12.65 -8.71
CA THR A 172 -13.63 11.96 -9.57
C THR A 172 -14.45 10.95 -8.78
N ALA A 173 -15.77 10.99 -8.93
CA ALA A 173 -16.65 9.97 -8.37
C ALA A 173 -16.45 8.61 -9.11
N PRO A 174 -16.62 7.48 -8.41
CA PRO A 174 -16.93 7.38 -6.99
C PRO A 174 -15.70 7.47 -6.06
N TYR A 175 -14.48 7.50 -6.59
CA TYR A 175 -13.24 7.41 -5.78
C TYR A 175 -13.14 8.48 -4.69
N ARG A 176 -13.43 9.74 -5.03
CA ARG A 176 -13.45 10.84 -4.05
C ARG A 176 -14.35 10.52 -2.86
N ASP A 177 -15.50 9.90 -3.10
CA ASP A 177 -16.51 9.68 -2.07
C ASP A 177 -16.10 8.57 -1.06
N PHE A 178 -15.05 7.81 -1.36
CA PHE A 178 -14.48 6.77 -0.49
C PHE A 178 -13.10 7.12 0.08
N LEU A 179 -12.41 8.11 -0.50
CA LEU A 179 -11.04 8.48 -0.15
C LEU A 179 -10.95 9.78 0.68
N VAL A 180 -12.06 10.52 0.84
CA VAL A 180 -12.18 11.78 1.60
C VAL A 180 -13.07 11.58 2.83
#